data_AF-A0A1N6PI70-F1
#
_entry.id   AF-A0A1N6PI70-F1
#
_cell.length_a   1.000
_cell.length_b   1.000
_cell.length_c   1.000
_cell.angle_alpha   90.00
_cell.angle_beta   90.00
_cell.angle_gamma   90.00
#
_symmetry.space_group_name_H-M   'P 1'
#
loop_
_entity.id
_entity.type
_entity.pdbx_description
1 polymer ?
#
loop_
_entity_poly.entity_id
_entity_poly.type
_entity_poly.pdbx_seq_one_letter_code
_entity_poly.pdbx_strand_id
1 'polypeptide(L)'
;MHPPSPLPDEIAAGSRPALARALTAIENDLAGADALLASLAGRMGRAHVVGITGAPGIGKSTLINALLGALLQRGKRVAVVAVDPSSPVSGGALLGDRVRMGTHGSDERVFIRSLSSRGQLGGLSRTSARAVDLFDAAGFDVVIVETVGVGQSEVEVARLADTRVVVCGPGLGDEVQAIKAGVLEIADILVVNKADSPVAAATVRDLEARGGARGEGWEVPVLTTVATSGEGVAALADRIDSHAQVAGVGRRLKTSSAAVAPTPSAPATDDQLFSQLEQWRAEGRGVALATVVRTWGSSPRPEGSHLAVEQGGAFVGSVSGGCIEGAVIGEAQDSIADGKARLLEFGVSDEQAWEVGLACGGRVQVLVERVDDELFGPLLAARRAKRPVAVVTRLADGAHALVFDDAVAGALPLDDPQLAETRARLAANRSGALATDEGANEAALFVRCHVGAPRMIVVGAVHITQALAPMAAIAGFDVVVIDPRRAFATPERLPNVEVSTEWPDEALERLQPDAETALVTLTHDPKLDDPALTIALASPAFYIGSLGSTRTHAKRVARLTEAGLGDAIPRIRAPVGLDLGGRAPAEIAVAILAEVIQARHRR
;
A
#
# COMPACT_ATOMS: atom_id res chain seq x y z
N MET A 1 19.03 29.57 4.11
CA MET A 1 20.12 28.84 4.80
C MET A 1 19.49 27.62 5.44
N HIS A 2 19.70 26.42 4.89
CA HIS A 2 19.32 25.20 5.60
C HIS A 2 20.24 25.04 6.83
N PRO A 3 19.70 24.74 8.02
CA PRO A 3 20.55 24.43 9.16
C PRO A 3 21.43 23.22 8.82
N PRO A 4 22.65 23.13 9.38
CA PRO A 4 23.53 22.00 9.13
C PRO A 4 22.83 20.68 9.49
N SER A 5 23.02 19.66 8.65
CA SER A 5 22.51 18.31 8.90
C SER A 5 22.93 17.83 10.29
N PRO A 6 22.01 17.27 11.10
CA PRO A 6 22.35 16.84 12.45
C PRO A 6 23.40 15.73 12.40
N LEU A 7 24.43 15.83 13.24
CA LEU A 7 25.50 14.83 13.29
C LEU A 7 25.01 13.60 14.08
N PRO A 8 25.24 12.37 13.60
CA PRO A 8 24.84 11.14 14.30
C PRO A 8 25.37 11.05 15.73
N ASP A 9 26.56 11.61 15.99
CA ASP A 9 27.18 11.63 17.32
C ASP A 9 26.47 12.55 18.30
N GLU A 10 25.89 13.67 17.83
CA GLU A 10 25.08 14.56 18.69
C GLU A 10 23.79 13.87 19.13
N ILE A 11 23.16 13.12 18.22
CA ILE A 11 21.94 12.35 18.50
C ILE A 11 22.24 11.23 19.50
N ALA A 12 23.33 10.51 19.30
CA ALA A 12 23.76 9.45 20.21
C ALA A 12 24.18 9.97 21.59
N ALA A 13 24.67 11.21 21.67
CA ALA A 13 24.93 11.90 22.93
C ALA A 13 23.65 12.46 23.59
N GLY A 14 22.46 12.25 23.00
CA GLY A 14 21.18 12.68 23.54
C GLY A 14 20.88 14.18 23.39
N SER A 15 21.52 14.86 22.44
CA SER A 15 21.31 16.30 22.20
C SER A 15 19.87 16.60 21.76
N ARG A 16 19.10 17.23 22.66
CA ARG A 16 17.70 17.64 22.39
C ARG A 16 17.55 18.51 21.14
N PRO A 17 18.39 19.54 20.88
CA PRO A 17 18.31 20.31 19.65
C PRO A 17 18.60 19.46 18.39
N ALA A 18 19.55 18.54 18.45
CA ALA A 18 19.85 17.65 17.33
C ALA A 18 18.67 16.71 17.04
N LEU A 19 18.07 16.14 18.09
CA LEU A 19 16.87 15.32 18.00
C LEU A 19 15.68 16.07 17.39
N ALA A 20 15.41 17.29 17.85
CA ALA A 20 14.33 18.10 17.30
C ALA A 20 14.53 18.41 15.80
N ARG A 21 15.78 18.72 15.38
CA ARG A 21 16.12 18.91 13.96
C ARG A 21 15.96 17.63 13.14
N ALA A 22 16.42 16.50 13.65
CA ALA A 22 16.28 15.20 12.99
C ALA A 22 14.80 14.80 12.84
N LEU A 23 13.99 14.96 13.88
CA LEU A 23 12.53 14.76 13.81
C LEU A 23 11.87 15.66 12.77
N THR A 24 12.28 16.93 12.72
CA THR A 24 11.76 17.88 11.72
C THR A 24 12.17 17.47 10.30
N ALA A 25 13.37 16.91 10.11
CA ALA A 25 13.80 16.37 8.82
C ALA A 25 13.01 15.11 8.43
N ILE A 26 12.73 14.21 9.38
CA ILE A 26 11.90 13.02 9.18
C ILE A 26 10.46 13.40 8.83
N GLU A 27 9.85 14.32 9.56
CA GLU A 27 8.46 14.78 9.36
C GLU A 27 8.23 15.46 8.02
N ASN A 28 9.24 16.13 7.49
CA ASN A 28 9.17 16.82 6.20
C ASN A 28 9.79 16.01 5.07
N ASP A 29 10.13 14.75 5.34
CA ASP A 29 10.78 13.81 4.41
C ASP A 29 11.97 14.43 3.66
N LEU A 30 12.79 15.19 4.39
CA LEU A 30 13.93 15.89 3.80
C LEU A 30 14.98 14.89 3.33
N ALA A 31 15.61 15.18 2.19
CA ALA A 31 16.70 14.39 1.64
C ALA A 31 17.81 14.18 2.70
N GLY A 32 18.22 12.92 2.90
CA GLY A 32 19.24 12.52 3.88
C GLY A 32 18.70 12.04 5.23
N ALA A 33 17.40 12.18 5.52
CA ALA A 33 16.82 11.64 6.76
C ALA A 33 16.91 10.10 6.87
N ASP A 34 16.78 9.38 5.75
CA ASP A 34 16.97 7.91 5.73
C ASP A 34 18.43 7.50 5.94
N ALA A 35 19.38 8.23 5.33
CA ALA A 35 20.81 7.99 5.52
C ALA A 35 21.24 8.24 6.98
N LEU A 36 20.66 9.25 7.63
CA LEU A 36 20.86 9.53 9.05
C LEU A 36 20.40 8.36 9.92
N LEU A 37 19.18 7.85 9.70
CA LEU A 37 18.67 6.70 10.46
C LEU A 37 19.49 5.43 10.21
N ALA A 38 19.88 5.17 8.96
CA ALA A 38 20.75 4.05 8.62
C ALA A 38 22.10 4.10 9.37
N SER A 39 22.68 5.29 9.51
CA SER A 39 23.93 5.48 10.28
C SER A 39 23.77 5.18 11.78
N LEU A 40 22.53 5.22 12.28
CA LEU A 40 22.17 4.99 13.68
C LEU A 40 21.64 3.57 13.93
N ALA A 41 21.46 2.73 12.90
CA ALA A 41 20.82 1.42 13.01
C ALA A 41 21.44 0.50 14.08
N GLY A 42 22.77 0.52 14.23
CA GLY A 42 23.49 -0.27 15.25
C GLY A 42 23.22 0.12 16.72
N ARG A 43 22.48 1.22 16.95
CA ARG A 43 22.09 1.71 18.28
C ARG A 43 20.63 1.46 18.62
N MET A 44 19.83 0.94 17.67
CA MET A 44 18.40 0.68 17.84
C MET A 44 18.13 -0.71 18.44
N GLY A 45 16.87 -0.97 18.81
CA GLY A 45 16.38 -2.24 19.34
C GLY A 45 16.46 -2.36 20.86
N ARG A 46 16.65 -1.24 21.57
CA ARG A 46 16.87 -1.22 23.02
C ARG A 46 15.71 -0.61 23.78
N ALA A 47 15.05 0.38 23.18
CA ALA A 47 13.88 1.02 23.76
C ALA A 47 12.68 0.08 23.78
N HIS A 48 11.94 0.09 24.89
CA HIS A 48 10.64 -0.56 24.99
C HIS A 48 9.57 0.34 24.36
N VAL A 49 8.94 -0.12 23.27
CA VAL A 49 7.90 0.65 22.59
C VAL A 49 6.52 0.28 23.16
N VAL A 50 5.83 1.26 23.73
CA VAL A 50 4.52 1.08 24.35
C VAL A 50 3.48 1.84 23.56
N GLY A 51 2.56 1.12 22.93
CA GLY A 51 1.46 1.72 22.17
C GLY A 51 0.22 1.88 23.04
N ILE A 52 -0.38 3.07 23.04
CA ILE A 52 -1.55 3.39 23.85
C ILE A 52 -2.67 3.89 22.93
N THR A 53 -3.77 3.14 22.90
CA THR A 53 -4.95 3.44 22.06
C THR A 53 -6.25 3.37 22.85
N GLY A 54 -7.35 3.83 22.25
CA GLY A 54 -8.69 3.82 22.81
C GLY A 54 -9.54 5.00 22.31
N ALA A 55 -10.84 4.98 22.60
CA ALA A 55 -11.78 6.01 22.15
C ALA A 55 -11.39 7.45 22.56
N PRO A 56 -11.88 8.50 21.88
CA PRO A 56 -11.64 9.90 22.27
C PRO A 56 -12.31 10.21 23.62
N GLY A 57 -11.74 11.12 24.41
CA GLY A 57 -12.37 11.60 25.66
C GLY A 57 -12.29 10.65 26.87
N ILE A 58 -11.75 9.43 26.72
CA ILE A 58 -11.58 8.47 27.83
C ILE A 58 -10.42 8.83 28.79
N GLY A 59 -9.65 9.87 28.46
CA GLY A 59 -8.55 10.36 29.31
C GLY A 59 -7.17 9.75 29.00
N LYS A 60 -6.93 9.26 27.77
CA LYS A 60 -5.62 8.70 27.35
C LYS A 60 -4.45 9.63 27.63
N SER A 61 -4.52 10.88 27.18
CA SER A 61 -3.42 11.82 27.32
C SER A 61 -3.15 12.17 28.80
N THR A 62 -4.20 12.22 29.62
CA THR A 62 -4.07 12.35 31.08
C THR A 62 -3.40 11.12 31.70
N LEU A 63 -3.79 9.92 31.26
CA LEU A 63 -3.18 8.66 31.70
C LEU A 63 -1.71 8.57 31.30
N ILE A 64 -1.37 8.96 30.09
CA ILE A 64 0.02 9.04 29.60
C ILE A 64 0.83 9.99 30.47
N ASN A 65 0.30 11.17 30.81
CA ASN A 65 1.00 12.11 31.68
C ASN A 65 1.25 11.53 33.08
N ALA A 66 0.27 10.83 33.67
CA ALA A 66 0.48 10.15 34.95
C ALA A 66 1.50 8.99 34.84
N LEU A 67 1.45 8.23 33.74
CA LEU A 67 2.38 7.13 33.46
C LEU A 67 3.82 7.63 33.27
N LEU A 68 4.02 8.79 32.63
CA LEU A 68 5.33 9.45 32.55
C LEU A 68 5.90 9.67 33.95
N GLY A 69 5.12 10.19 34.89
CA GLY A 69 5.55 10.37 36.28
C GLY A 69 6.00 9.05 36.93
N ALA A 70 5.24 7.97 36.73
CA ALA A 70 5.56 6.65 37.26
C ALA A 70 6.84 6.06 36.63
N LEU A 71 7.06 6.24 35.33
CA LEU A 71 8.27 5.78 34.64
C LEU A 71 9.52 6.60 35.02
N LEU A 72 9.37 7.91 35.22
CA LEU A 72 10.46 8.79 35.67
C LEU A 72 10.92 8.46 37.09
N GLN A 73 9.99 8.09 37.98
CA GLN A 73 10.30 7.60 39.33
C GLN A 73 11.08 6.28 39.30
N ARG A 74 10.90 5.47 38.25
CA ARG A 74 11.68 4.25 37.97
C ARG A 74 13.00 4.54 37.24
N GLY A 75 13.38 5.82 37.11
CA GLY A 75 14.64 6.25 36.51
C GLY A 75 14.69 6.18 34.98
N LYS A 76 13.56 5.96 34.29
CA LYS A 76 13.50 5.80 32.83
C LYS A 76 13.59 7.14 32.11
N ARG A 77 14.24 7.15 30.94
CA ARG A 77 14.13 8.19 29.91
C ARG A 77 12.99 7.83 28.97
N VAL A 78 12.03 8.73 28.79
CA VAL A 78 10.78 8.43 28.08
C VAL A 78 10.54 9.41 26.94
N ALA A 79 10.31 8.89 25.74
CA ALA A 79 9.82 9.67 24.62
C ALA A 79 8.32 9.41 24.40
N VAL A 80 7.58 10.41 23.93
CA VAL A 80 6.17 10.27 23.53
C VAL A 80 6.03 10.75 22.10
N VAL A 81 5.55 9.88 21.23
CA VAL A 81 5.13 10.18 19.86
C VAL A 81 3.61 10.20 19.85
N ALA A 82 3.03 11.39 19.82
CA ALA A 82 1.58 11.56 19.75
C ALA A 82 1.16 11.78 18.29
N VAL A 83 0.33 10.91 17.75
CA VAL A 83 -0.30 11.14 16.45
C VAL A 83 -1.52 12.02 16.68
N ASP A 84 -1.53 13.21 16.06
CA ASP A 84 -2.59 14.22 16.19
C ASP A 84 -3.32 14.43 14.85
N PRO A 85 -4.59 14.87 14.87
CA PRO A 85 -5.25 15.35 13.66
C PRO A 85 -4.46 16.49 13.03
N SER A 86 -4.57 16.62 11.71
CA SER A 86 -3.91 17.71 10.98
C SER A 86 -4.62 19.04 11.21
N SER A 87 -3.86 20.10 11.49
CA SER A 87 -4.37 21.47 11.44
C SER A 87 -4.73 21.84 10.00
N PRO A 88 -5.97 22.28 9.72
CA PRO A 88 -6.39 22.70 8.38
C PRO A 88 -5.66 23.96 7.89
N VAL A 89 -4.97 24.68 8.77
CA VAL A 89 -4.27 25.94 8.43
C VAL A 89 -2.77 25.71 8.21
N SER A 90 -2.10 24.99 9.11
CA SER A 90 -0.65 24.83 9.06
C SER A 90 -0.18 23.47 8.52
N GLY A 91 -1.08 22.48 8.40
CA GLY A 91 -0.73 21.09 8.09
C GLY A 91 0.05 20.37 9.20
N GLY A 92 0.38 21.04 10.30
CA GLY A 92 1.02 20.48 11.49
C GLY A 92 0.02 19.82 12.44
N ALA A 93 0.50 19.26 13.54
CA ALA A 93 -0.35 18.64 14.56
C ALA A 93 -1.29 19.67 15.19
N LEU A 94 -2.58 19.35 15.29
CA LEU A 94 -3.61 20.26 15.79
C LEU A 94 -3.45 20.58 17.29
N LEU A 95 -3.08 19.59 18.11
CA LEU A 95 -2.88 19.76 19.55
C LEU A 95 -1.46 20.21 19.88
N GLY A 96 -0.46 19.59 19.23
CA GLY A 96 0.95 20.00 19.30
C GLY A 96 1.63 19.71 20.64
N ASP A 97 2.96 19.71 20.64
CA ASP A 97 3.80 19.31 21.78
C ASP A 97 3.42 20.08 23.07
N ARG A 98 3.15 21.38 22.96
CA ARG A 98 2.92 22.29 24.11
C ARG A 98 1.69 21.96 24.94
N VAL A 99 0.63 21.44 24.33
CA VAL A 99 -0.59 21.07 25.06
C VAL A 99 -0.38 19.73 25.79
N ARG A 100 0.48 18.87 25.26
CA ARG A 100 0.80 17.54 25.82
C ARG A 100 1.94 17.56 26.84
N MET A 101 2.72 18.64 26.88
CA MET A 101 3.90 18.77 27.74
C MET A 101 3.60 18.87 29.25
N GLY A 102 2.38 19.20 29.66
CA GLY A 102 1.89 19.04 31.05
C GLY A 102 2.90 19.38 32.17
N THR A 103 2.96 18.53 33.19
CA THR A 103 3.85 18.64 34.36
C THR A 103 5.29 18.17 34.11
N HIS A 104 5.54 17.42 33.04
CA HIS A 104 6.82 16.73 32.82
C HIS A 104 7.63 17.25 31.62
N GLY A 105 7.13 18.24 30.88
CA GLY A 105 7.77 18.76 29.67
C GLY A 105 9.11 19.46 29.90
N SER A 106 9.43 19.85 31.15
CA SER A 106 10.72 20.43 31.52
C SER A 106 11.77 19.39 31.94
N ASP A 107 11.37 18.14 32.25
CA ASP A 107 12.32 17.10 32.66
C ASP A 107 13.20 16.70 31.47
N GLU A 108 14.52 16.69 31.65
CA GLU A 108 15.49 16.36 30.60
C GLU A 108 15.40 14.92 30.09
N ARG A 109 14.79 14.05 30.88
CA ARG A 109 14.57 12.64 30.55
C ARG A 109 13.30 12.42 29.71
N VAL A 110 12.48 13.45 29.49
CA VAL A 110 11.23 13.35 28.71
C VAL A 110 11.37 14.04 27.36
N PHE A 111 10.87 13.46 26.28
CA PHE A 111 10.73 14.17 25.01
C PHE A 111 9.36 13.90 24.40
N ILE A 112 8.59 14.94 24.11
CA ILE A 112 7.24 14.79 23.55
C ILE A 112 7.23 15.40 22.15
N ARG A 113 6.72 14.64 21.18
CA ARG A 113 6.57 15.07 19.81
C ARG A 113 5.20 14.68 19.26
N SER A 114 4.46 15.68 18.81
CA SER A 114 3.18 15.56 18.12
C SER A 114 3.41 15.52 16.61
N LEU A 115 3.00 14.42 15.99
CA LEU A 115 3.03 14.20 14.54
C LEU A 115 1.65 14.48 13.93
N SER A 116 1.63 15.08 12.75
CA SER A 116 0.41 15.40 12.00
C SER A 116 0.01 14.23 11.10
N SER A 117 -1.29 13.92 11.05
CA SER A 117 -1.82 12.88 10.15
C SER A 117 -1.72 13.16 8.64
N ARG A 118 -1.49 14.42 8.27
CA ARG A 118 -1.46 15.00 6.90
C ARG A 118 -2.44 14.41 5.87
N GLY A 119 -3.56 13.83 6.30
CA GLY A 119 -4.55 13.21 5.42
C GLY A 119 -4.04 12.05 4.55
N GLN A 120 -2.84 11.52 4.79
CA GLN A 120 -2.27 10.42 4.00
C GLN A 120 -2.55 9.07 4.68
N LEU A 121 -3.24 8.17 3.98
CA LEU A 121 -3.29 6.75 4.35
C LEU A 121 -1.87 6.18 4.26
N GLY A 122 -1.28 5.80 5.40
CA GLY A 122 0.00 5.08 5.49
C GLY A 122 1.28 5.93 5.69
N GLY A 123 1.31 7.21 5.28
CA GLY A 123 2.51 8.08 5.45
C GLY A 123 2.87 8.39 6.91
N LEU A 124 1.86 8.40 7.78
CA LEU A 124 1.98 8.48 9.23
C LEU A 124 2.74 7.31 9.83
N SER A 125 2.38 6.06 9.48
CA SER A 125 3.03 4.86 10.00
C SER A 125 4.54 4.87 9.77
N ARG A 126 4.99 5.34 8.59
CA ARG A 126 6.42 5.48 8.26
C ARG A 126 7.10 6.58 9.09
N THR A 127 6.44 7.72 9.26
CA THR A 127 6.99 8.86 10.01
C THR A 127 7.09 8.53 11.51
N SER A 128 6.04 7.92 12.07
CA SER A 128 6.00 7.46 13.46
C SER A 128 7.05 6.39 13.73
N ALA A 129 7.23 5.41 12.83
CA ALA A 129 8.30 4.40 12.94
C ALA A 129 9.70 5.03 12.96
N ARG A 130 9.97 5.93 12.02
CA ARG A 130 11.24 6.65 11.94
C ARG A 130 11.50 7.51 13.18
N ALA A 131 10.47 8.12 13.75
CA ALA A 131 10.59 8.87 15.00
C ALA A 131 10.89 7.95 16.19
N VAL A 132 10.21 6.80 16.30
CA VAL A 132 10.49 5.78 17.33
C VAL A 132 11.92 5.28 17.22
N ASP A 133 12.39 4.96 16.01
CA ASP A 133 13.75 4.48 15.75
C ASP A 133 14.81 5.53 16.10
N LEU A 134 14.52 6.81 15.82
CA LEU A 134 15.40 7.91 16.23
C LEU A 134 15.50 8.01 17.77
N PHE A 135 14.38 7.90 18.49
CA PHE A 135 14.39 7.93 19.95
C PHE A 135 15.10 6.72 20.55
N ASP A 136 14.91 5.53 19.98
CA ASP A 136 15.64 4.32 20.39
C ASP A 136 17.16 4.51 20.21
N ALA A 137 17.58 4.96 19.03
CA ALA A 137 18.99 5.26 18.76
C ALA A 137 19.59 6.36 19.65
N ALA A 138 18.76 7.25 20.19
CA ALA A 138 19.14 8.32 21.12
C ALA A 138 19.19 7.88 22.59
N GLY A 139 18.94 6.58 22.85
CA GLY A 139 19.05 5.97 24.16
C GLY A 139 17.90 6.31 25.11
N PHE A 140 16.68 6.48 24.57
CA PHE A 140 15.47 6.46 25.40
C PHE A 140 15.17 5.03 25.85
N ASP A 141 14.76 4.86 27.10
CA ASP A 141 14.44 3.53 27.64
C ASP A 141 13.04 3.08 27.22
N VAL A 142 12.10 4.03 27.14
CA VAL A 142 10.70 3.78 26.77
C VAL A 142 10.27 4.79 25.71
N VAL A 143 9.60 4.32 24.66
CA VAL A 143 8.96 5.18 23.66
C VAL A 143 7.46 4.89 23.66
N ILE A 144 6.67 5.86 24.11
CA ILE A 144 5.21 5.78 24.11
C ILE A 144 4.68 6.28 22.77
N VAL A 145 3.81 5.52 22.13
CA VAL A 145 3.11 5.93 20.90
C VAL A 145 1.62 6.05 21.20
N GLU A 146 1.08 7.26 21.05
CA GLU A 146 -0.35 7.56 21.28
C GLU A 146 -1.07 7.81 19.95
N THR A 147 -2.25 7.22 19.76
CA THR A 147 -3.11 7.44 18.59
C THR A 147 -4.33 8.31 18.89
N VAL A 148 -4.87 8.96 17.85
CA VAL A 148 -6.19 9.61 17.91
C VAL A 148 -7.26 8.52 17.80
N GLY A 149 -8.23 8.53 18.71
CA GLY A 149 -9.28 7.51 18.83
C GLY A 149 -10.35 7.52 17.73
N VAL A 150 -9.99 7.77 16.47
CA VAL A 150 -10.92 7.72 15.32
C VAL A 150 -10.21 7.06 14.13
N GLY A 151 -10.69 5.89 13.69
CA GLY A 151 -10.25 5.24 12.45
C GLY A 151 -9.01 4.33 12.54
N GLN A 152 -8.36 4.12 11.37
CA GLN A 152 -7.30 3.15 11.02
C GLN A 152 -5.99 3.18 11.86
N SER A 153 -5.93 3.95 12.95
CA SER A 153 -4.72 4.16 13.76
C SER A 153 -4.38 2.99 14.69
N GLU A 154 -5.34 2.11 14.97
CA GLU A 154 -5.16 0.97 15.90
C GLU A 154 -4.26 -0.13 15.31
N VAL A 155 -4.31 -0.30 13.98
CA VAL A 155 -3.41 -1.19 13.22
C VAL A 155 -1.96 -0.71 13.30
N GLU A 156 -1.72 0.60 13.41
CA GLU A 156 -0.38 1.17 13.52
C GLU A 156 0.26 0.82 14.87
N VAL A 157 -0.46 1.08 15.98
CA VAL A 157 -0.02 0.69 17.33
C VAL A 157 0.25 -0.81 17.41
N ALA A 158 -0.59 -1.62 16.77
CA ALA A 158 -0.41 -3.07 16.76
C ALA A 158 0.93 -3.51 16.13
N ARG A 159 1.43 -2.79 15.12
CA ARG A 159 2.68 -3.13 14.42
C ARG A 159 3.93 -2.54 15.08
N LEU A 160 3.82 -1.33 15.62
CA LEU A 160 4.97 -0.59 16.16
C LEU A 160 5.34 -0.99 17.59
N ALA A 161 4.35 -1.31 18.42
CA ALA A 161 4.54 -1.49 19.86
C ALA A 161 5.00 -2.90 20.23
N ASP A 162 5.91 -2.97 21.20
CA ASP A 162 6.26 -4.21 21.89
C ASP A 162 5.17 -4.57 22.93
N THR A 163 4.57 -3.55 23.58
CA THR A 163 3.43 -3.70 24.50
C THR A 163 2.28 -2.79 24.07
N ARG A 164 1.08 -3.34 23.91
CA ARG A 164 -0.13 -2.63 23.47
C ARG A 164 -1.11 -2.48 24.63
N VAL A 165 -1.35 -1.24 25.01
CA VAL A 165 -2.30 -0.86 26.06
C VAL A 165 -3.55 -0.28 25.42
N VAL A 166 -4.69 -0.94 25.64
CA VAL A 166 -5.98 -0.44 25.18
C VAL A 166 -6.74 0.15 26.37
N VAL A 167 -7.04 1.44 26.27
CA VAL A 167 -7.76 2.18 27.30
C VAL A 167 -9.25 2.18 26.98
N CYS A 168 -10.05 1.86 27.97
CA CYS A 168 -11.51 1.80 27.95
C CYS A 168 -12.08 2.82 28.96
N GLY A 169 -13.21 3.44 28.61
CA GLY A 169 -13.99 4.23 29.56
C GLY A 169 -14.97 3.37 30.39
N PRO A 170 -15.52 3.89 31.48
CA PRO A 170 -16.52 3.18 32.27
C PRO A 170 -17.90 3.29 31.61
N GLY A 171 -18.75 2.27 31.78
CA GLY A 171 -20.13 2.29 31.29
C GLY A 171 -20.31 1.95 29.81
N LEU A 172 -19.34 1.27 29.20
CA LEU A 172 -19.35 0.95 27.76
C LEU A 172 -20.48 -0.01 27.32
N GLY A 173 -21.22 -0.67 28.20
CA GLY A 173 -22.43 -1.45 27.85
C GLY A 173 -22.34 -2.24 26.53
N ASP A 174 -23.28 -1.98 25.60
CA ASP A 174 -23.29 -2.54 24.24
C ASP A 174 -22.20 -1.95 23.32
N GLU A 175 -21.59 -0.80 23.65
CA GLU A 175 -20.49 -0.18 22.90
C GLU A 175 -19.17 -0.95 23.05
N VAL A 176 -19.01 -1.81 24.06
CA VAL A 176 -17.92 -2.81 24.06
C VAL A 176 -18.03 -3.73 22.83
N GLN A 177 -19.25 -3.92 22.29
CA GLN A 177 -19.46 -4.66 21.04
C GLN A 177 -19.13 -3.85 19.77
N ALA A 178 -19.08 -2.52 19.84
CA ALA A 178 -18.67 -1.67 18.71
C ALA A 178 -17.13 -1.58 18.59
N ILE A 179 -16.40 -1.67 19.71
CA ILE A 179 -14.92 -1.73 19.75
C ILE A 179 -14.39 -3.13 19.27
N LYS A 180 -15.30 -4.06 18.96
CA LYS A 180 -15.12 -5.51 19.11
C LYS A 180 -14.54 -6.29 17.92
N ALA A 181 -14.26 -5.68 16.77
CA ALA A 181 -13.78 -6.41 15.60
C ALA A 181 -12.28 -6.22 15.28
N GLY A 182 -11.48 -5.66 16.20
CA GLY A 182 -10.02 -5.60 15.97
C GLY A 182 -9.19 -4.89 17.04
N VAL A 183 -9.78 -4.05 17.91
CA VAL A 183 -9.00 -3.24 18.87
C VAL A 183 -8.72 -3.96 20.18
N LEU A 184 -9.72 -4.66 20.72
CA LEU A 184 -9.54 -5.46 21.93
C LEU A 184 -8.70 -6.71 21.68
N GLU A 185 -8.60 -7.15 20.42
CA GLU A 185 -7.83 -8.32 20.01
C GLU A 185 -6.32 -8.05 20.01
N ILE A 186 -5.93 -6.79 19.78
CA ILE A 186 -4.52 -6.38 19.81
C ILE A 186 -4.02 -6.02 21.22
N ALA A 187 -4.84 -6.10 22.27
CA ALA A 187 -4.45 -5.64 23.60
C ALA A 187 -3.54 -6.66 24.31
N ASP A 188 -2.35 -6.24 24.73
CA ASP A 188 -1.52 -6.98 25.67
C ASP A 188 -1.88 -6.63 27.13
N ILE A 189 -2.46 -5.43 27.34
CA ILE A 189 -2.99 -4.92 28.60
C ILE A 189 -4.27 -4.13 28.32
N LEU A 190 -5.33 -4.41 29.08
CA LEU A 190 -6.58 -3.64 29.07
C LEU A 190 -6.63 -2.72 30.29
N VAL A 191 -7.02 -1.45 30.09
CA VAL A 191 -7.11 -0.46 31.17
C VAL A 191 -8.47 0.20 31.17
N VAL A 192 -9.26 0.03 32.24
CA VAL A 192 -10.47 0.81 32.48
C VAL A 192 -10.08 2.08 33.24
N ASN A 193 -10.02 3.20 32.53
CA ASN A 193 -9.70 4.50 33.12
C ASN A 193 -10.97 5.21 33.62
N LYS A 194 -10.83 6.13 34.59
CA LYS A 194 -11.95 6.74 35.35
C LYS A 194 -12.69 5.70 36.20
N ALA A 195 -11.90 4.85 36.87
CA ALA A 195 -12.41 3.78 37.72
C ALA A 195 -13.12 4.27 38.99
N ASP A 196 -13.02 5.55 39.31
CA ASP A 196 -13.81 6.26 40.33
C ASP A 196 -15.31 6.34 39.96
N SER A 197 -15.66 6.05 38.71
CA SER A 197 -17.05 5.98 38.27
C SER A 197 -17.78 4.74 38.84
N PRO A 198 -19.01 4.88 39.37
CA PRO A 198 -19.78 3.76 39.92
C PRO A 198 -20.12 2.67 38.89
N VAL A 199 -20.05 2.99 37.59
CA VAL A 199 -20.30 2.03 36.50
C VAL A 199 -19.03 1.34 35.98
N ALA A 200 -17.84 1.67 36.51
CA ALA A 200 -16.58 1.07 36.08
C ALA A 200 -16.49 -0.43 36.38
N ALA A 201 -17.01 -0.86 37.53
CA ALA A 201 -16.97 -2.26 37.96
C ALA A 201 -17.71 -3.21 37.00
N ALA A 202 -18.76 -2.73 36.31
CA ALA A 202 -19.45 -3.52 35.30
C ALA A 202 -18.55 -3.74 34.07
N THR A 203 -17.89 -2.67 33.59
CA THR A 203 -16.97 -2.75 32.45
C THR A 203 -15.77 -3.65 32.73
N VAL A 204 -15.22 -3.63 33.95
CA VAL A 204 -14.13 -4.56 34.35
C VAL A 204 -14.59 -6.02 34.23
N ARG A 205 -15.73 -6.37 34.83
CA ARG A 205 -16.28 -7.73 34.75
C ARG A 205 -16.54 -8.18 33.31
N ASP A 206 -17.05 -7.28 32.48
CA ASP A 206 -17.32 -7.57 31.07
C ASP A 206 -16.04 -7.81 30.24
N LEU A 207 -14.93 -7.17 30.61
CA LEU A 207 -13.63 -7.38 29.98
C LEU A 207 -12.95 -8.65 30.52
N GLU A 208 -13.00 -8.90 31.83
CA GLU A 208 -12.45 -10.11 32.46
C GLU A 208 -13.14 -11.37 31.96
N ALA A 209 -14.48 -11.36 31.83
CA ALA A 209 -15.24 -12.49 31.28
C ALA A 209 -14.86 -12.83 29.83
N ARG A 210 -14.17 -11.92 29.13
CA ARG A 210 -13.70 -12.08 27.75
C ARG A 210 -12.19 -12.26 27.64
N GLY A 211 -11.45 -12.01 28.72
CA GLY A 211 -10.00 -12.13 28.82
C GLY A 211 -9.59 -13.58 29.04
N GLY A 212 -9.49 -14.36 27.95
CA GLY A 212 -8.79 -15.65 27.96
C GLY A 212 -7.30 -15.48 27.65
N ALA A 213 -6.51 -16.54 27.89
CA ALA A 213 -5.13 -16.61 27.41
C ALA A 213 -5.07 -16.46 25.89
N ARG A 214 -4.29 -15.50 25.38
CA ARG A 214 -4.17 -15.21 23.94
C ARG A 214 -2.70 -15.25 23.52
N GLY A 215 -2.28 -16.35 22.90
CA GLY A 215 -0.92 -16.53 22.37
C GLY A 215 0.19 -16.56 23.42
N GLU A 216 1.28 -17.29 23.14
CA GLU A 216 2.57 -17.32 23.88
C GLU A 216 2.52 -17.23 25.43
N GLY A 217 1.52 -17.81 26.10
CA GLY A 217 1.51 -17.90 27.57
C GLY A 217 1.37 -16.57 28.33
N TRP A 218 0.93 -15.48 27.70
CA TRP A 218 0.59 -14.23 28.38
C TRP A 218 -0.93 -14.11 28.61
N GLU A 219 -1.31 -13.92 29.87
CA GLU A 219 -2.69 -13.60 30.24
C GLU A 219 -2.88 -12.09 30.24
N VAL A 220 -3.79 -11.62 29.36
CA VAL A 220 -4.10 -10.20 29.17
C VAL A 220 -4.80 -9.67 30.43
N PRO A 221 -4.13 -8.84 31.23
CA PRO A 221 -4.69 -8.32 32.47
C PRO A 221 -5.69 -7.20 32.17
N VAL A 222 -6.74 -7.11 33.00
CA VAL A 222 -7.65 -5.95 33.06
C VAL A 222 -7.29 -5.14 34.30
N LEU A 223 -6.78 -3.92 34.09
CA LEU A 223 -6.39 -3.00 35.15
C LEU A 223 -7.39 -1.84 35.24
N THR A 224 -7.47 -1.22 36.42
CA THR A 224 -8.25 0.00 36.65
C THR A 224 -7.31 1.16 36.96
N THR A 225 -7.63 2.34 36.42
CA THR A 225 -6.87 3.57 36.71
C THR A 225 -7.77 4.76 36.94
N VAL A 226 -7.28 5.69 37.76
CA VAL A 226 -7.83 7.05 37.86
C VAL A 226 -6.70 8.01 37.53
N ALA A 227 -6.57 8.35 36.23
CA ALA A 227 -5.44 9.12 35.71
C ALA A 227 -5.22 10.48 36.41
N THR A 228 -6.27 11.08 36.97
CA THR A 228 -6.19 12.37 37.67
C THR A 228 -5.60 12.27 39.07
N SER A 229 -5.85 11.18 39.80
CA SER A 229 -5.26 10.93 41.13
C SER A 229 -3.96 10.12 41.06
N GLY A 230 -3.71 9.44 39.94
CA GLY A 230 -2.59 8.52 39.76
C GLY A 230 -2.85 7.11 40.29
N GLU A 231 -4.05 6.84 40.82
CA GLU A 231 -4.42 5.52 41.31
C GLU A 231 -4.36 4.47 40.19
N GLY A 232 -3.76 3.31 40.48
CA GLY A 232 -3.57 2.21 39.52
C GLY A 232 -2.46 2.41 38.49
N VAL A 233 -1.91 3.63 38.33
CA VAL A 233 -0.90 3.94 37.30
C VAL A 233 0.43 3.24 37.57
N ALA A 234 0.83 3.10 38.84
CA ALA A 234 2.02 2.33 39.20
C ALA A 234 1.90 0.85 38.81
N ALA A 235 0.74 0.24 39.04
CA ALA A 235 0.47 -1.14 38.65
C ALA A 235 0.46 -1.32 37.12
N LEU A 236 -0.06 -0.32 36.38
CA LEU A 236 0.05 -0.29 34.91
C LEU A 236 1.52 -0.29 34.46
N ALA A 237 2.36 0.55 35.06
CA ALA A 237 3.80 0.59 34.73
C ALA A 237 4.47 -0.77 35.02
N ASP A 238 4.19 -1.38 36.18
CA ASP A 238 4.76 -2.69 36.55
C ASP A 238 4.34 -3.80 35.56
N ARG A 239 3.10 -3.73 35.06
CA ARG A 239 2.59 -4.71 34.10
C ARG A 239 3.14 -4.52 32.70
N ILE A 240 3.39 -3.27 32.29
CA ILE A 240 4.12 -2.93 31.07
C ILE A 240 5.54 -3.53 31.13
N ASP A 241 6.26 -3.33 32.23
CA ASP A 241 7.60 -3.90 32.45
C ASP A 241 7.57 -5.43 32.44
N SER A 242 6.58 -6.04 33.11
CA SER A 242 6.40 -7.50 33.12
C SER A 242 6.15 -8.06 31.72
N HIS A 243 5.33 -7.37 30.90
CA HIS A 243 5.12 -7.79 29.51
C HIS A 243 6.41 -7.68 28.71
N ALA A 244 7.20 -6.61 28.87
CA ALA A 244 8.50 -6.48 28.22
C ALA A 244 9.48 -7.63 28.55
N GLN A 245 9.41 -8.20 29.76
CA GLN A 245 10.25 -9.35 30.14
C GLN A 245 9.84 -10.64 29.41
N VAL A 246 8.53 -10.85 29.21
CA VAL A 246 8.00 -12.02 28.51
C VAL A 246 8.14 -11.86 27.00
N ALA A 247 7.73 -10.70 26.49
CA ALA A 247 7.70 -10.43 25.06
C ALA A 247 9.09 -10.09 24.50
N GLY A 248 9.93 -9.42 25.29
CA GLY A 248 11.15 -8.78 24.83
C GLY A 248 10.89 -7.41 24.18
N VAL A 249 11.96 -6.62 24.04
CA VAL A 249 11.93 -5.28 23.42
C VAL A 249 12.53 -5.30 22.02
N GLY A 250 12.19 -4.27 21.23
CA GLY A 250 12.70 -4.11 19.88
C GLY A 250 12.17 -5.16 18.91
N ARG A 251 11.00 -5.75 19.18
CA ARG A 251 10.37 -6.76 18.30
C ARG A 251 10.23 -6.20 16.89
N ARG A 252 9.85 -4.93 16.75
CA ARG A 252 9.70 -4.21 15.46
C ARG A 252 10.93 -4.29 14.53
N LEU A 253 12.13 -4.49 15.08
CA LEU A 253 13.38 -4.63 14.31
C LEU A 253 13.79 -6.10 14.12
N LYS A 254 13.30 -7.02 14.95
CA LYS A 254 13.52 -8.46 14.81
C LYS A 254 12.60 -9.04 13.73
N THR A 255 11.37 -8.55 13.64
CA THR A 255 10.46 -8.80 12.51
C THR A 255 10.85 -8.08 11.22
N SER A 256 11.93 -7.28 11.21
CA SER A 256 12.49 -6.73 9.97
C SER A 256 13.70 -7.51 9.44
N SER A 257 14.27 -8.42 10.24
CA SER A 257 15.33 -9.36 9.84
C SER A 257 14.78 -10.73 9.40
N ALA A 258 13.66 -11.17 9.99
CA ALA A 258 12.76 -12.09 9.31
C ALA A 258 12.01 -11.29 8.24
N ALA A 259 12.08 -11.76 6.99
CA ALA A 259 11.44 -11.20 5.80
C ALA A 259 10.33 -10.19 6.12
N VAL A 260 10.55 -8.94 5.69
CA VAL A 260 9.55 -7.89 5.61
C VAL A 260 8.23 -8.51 5.15
N ALA A 261 7.32 -8.79 6.09
CA ALA A 261 5.93 -8.90 5.74
C ALA A 261 5.58 -7.51 5.22
N PRO A 262 5.24 -7.36 3.93
CA PRO A 262 5.02 -6.04 3.39
C PRO A 262 3.96 -5.35 4.25
N THR A 263 4.20 -4.07 4.50
CA THR A 263 3.13 -3.09 4.73
C THR A 263 1.93 -3.48 3.86
N PRO A 264 0.66 -3.27 4.25
CA PRO A 264 -0.38 -3.14 3.26
C PRO A 264 -0.07 -1.86 2.46
N SER A 265 0.92 -1.96 1.58
CA SER A 265 1.06 -1.16 0.39
C SER A 265 -0.18 -1.43 -0.45
N ALA A 266 -0.40 -0.60 -1.47
CA ALA A 266 -1.14 -1.06 -2.62
C ALA A 266 -0.74 -2.52 -2.93
N PRO A 267 -1.70 -3.40 -3.27
CA PRO A 267 -1.40 -4.80 -3.53
C PRO A 267 -0.17 -4.90 -4.44
N ALA A 268 0.80 -5.73 -4.05
CA ALA A 268 2.06 -5.87 -4.78
C ALA A 268 1.77 -5.99 -6.27
N THR A 269 2.41 -5.15 -7.09
CA THR A 269 2.22 -5.21 -8.54
C THR A 269 2.75 -6.56 -9.05
N ASP A 270 2.22 -7.03 -10.18
CA ASP A 270 2.76 -8.24 -10.83
C ASP A 270 4.28 -8.13 -10.99
N ASP A 271 4.82 -6.95 -11.33
CA ASP A 271 6.27 -6.75 -11.48
C ASP A 271 7.05 -7.01 -10.18
N GLN A 272 6.55 -6.54 -9.04
CA GLN A 272 7.17 -6.81 -7.74
C GLN A 272 7.13 -8.31 -7.41
N LEU A 273 5.99 -8.95 -7.67
CA LEU A 273 5.80 -10.37 -7.43
C LEU A 273 6.73 -11.24 -8.29
N PHE A 274 6.79 -10.99 -9.60
CA PHE A 274 7.63 -11.75 -10.51
C PHE A 274 9.12 -11.48 -10.28
N SER A 275 9.51 -10.26 -9.89
CA SER A 275 10.89 -9.94 -9.50
C SER A 275 11.31 -10.71 -8.24
N GLN A 276 10.41 -10.82 -7.25
CA GLN A 276 10.69 -11.55 -6.02
C GLN A 276 10.77 -13.07 -6.26
N LEU A 277 9.89 -13.61 -7.10
CA LEU A 277 9.96 -15.01 -7.55
C LEU A 277 11.31 -15.30 -8.21
N GLU A 278 11.73 -14.44 -9.13
CA GLU A 278 13.02 -14.58 -9.81
C GLU A 278 14.19 -14.56 -8.82
N GLN A 279 14.15 -13.66 -7.83
CA GLN A 279 15.16 -13.61 -6.78
C GLN A 279 15.22 -14.92 -5.96
N TRP A 280 14.08 -15.41 -5.47
CA TRP A 280 14.04 -16.66 -4.70
C TRP A 280 14.54 -17.86 -5.51
N ARG A 281 14.23 -17.92 -6.80
CA ARG A 281 14.75 -18.96 -7.69
C ARG A 281 16.26 -18.83 -7.91
N ALA A 282 16.78 -17.61 -8.08
CA ALA A 282 18.22 -17.36 -8.17
C ALA A 282 18.96 -17.74 -6.88
N GLU A 283 18.30 -17.67 -5.72
CA GLU A 283 18.79 -18.15 -4.42
C GLU A 283 18.71 -19.70 -4.28
N GLY A 284 18.18 -20.42 -5.27
CA GLY A 284 18.03 -21.87 -5.25
C GLY A 284 16.87 -22.36 -4.36
N ARG A 285 15.93 -21.48 -4.03
CA ARG A 285 14.75 -21.83 -3.21
C ARG A 285 13.64 -22.36 -4.12
N GLY A 286 12.96 -23.42 -3.68
CA GLY A 286 11.73 -23.87 -4.33
C GLY A 286 10.63 -22.83 -4.19
N VAL A 287 9.88 -22.56 -5.27
CA VAL A 287 8.80 -21.56 -5.27
C VAL A 287 7.57 -22.08 -5.99
N ALA A 288 6.41 -21.59 -5.55
CA ALA A 288 5.11 -21.85 -6.15
C ALA A 288 4.36 -20.53 -6.40
N LEU A 289 3.48 -20.56 -7.40
CA LEU A 289 2.59 -19.48 -7.75
C LEU A 289 1.15 -19.95 -7.52
N ALA A 290 0.39 -19.14 -6.80
CA ALA A 290 -1.03 -19.31 -6.61
C ALA A 290 -1.79 -18.23 -7.38
N THR A 291 -2.74 -18.62 -8.23
CA THR A 291 -3.50 -17.74 -9.12
C THR A 291 -4.99 -17.89 -8.88
N VAL A 292 -5.70 -16.77 -8.68
CA VAL A 292 -7.17 -16.76 -8.69
C VAL A 292 -7.66 -17.03 -10.11
N VAL A 293 -8.21 -18.21 -10.35
CA VAL A 293 -8.66 -18.64 -11.69
C VAL A 293 -10.15 -18.44 -11.91
N ARG A 294 -10.92 -18.32 -10.82
CA ARG A 294 -12.36 -18.07 -10.89
C ARG A 294 -12.89 -17.42 -9.63
N THR A 295 -13.87 -16.54 -9.78
CA THR A 295 -14.58 -15.91 -8.65
C THR A 295 -16.09 -15.99 -8.82
N TRP A 296 -16.82 -16.09 -7.70
CA TRP A 296 -18.28 -15.95 -7.67
C TRP A 296 -18.69 -15.01 -6.54
N GLY A 297 -19.68 -14.15 -6.83
CA GLY A 297 -20.12 -13.13 -5.88
C GLY A 297 -19.05 -12.06 -5.65
N SER A 298 -19.05 -11.45 -4.47
CA SER A 298 -18.10 -10.41 -4.11
C SER A 298 -16.77 -11.03 -3.66
N SER A 299 -15.81 -11.17 -4.58
CA SER A 299 -14.44 -11.58 -4.26
C SER A 299 -13.56 -10.35 -3.97
N PRO A 300 -12.73 -10.36 -2.91
CA PRO A 300 -11.81 -9.27 -2.60
C PRO A 300 -10.73 -9.03 -3.68
N ARG A 301 -10.41 -10.07 -4.46
CA ARG A 301 -9.39 -10.05 -5.50
C ARG A 301 -9.97 -10.59 -6.81
N PRO A 302 -9.70 -9.93 -7.95
CA PRO A 302 -10.20 -10.38 -9.26
C PRO A 302 -9.44 -11.61 -9.77
N GLU A 303 -10.01 -12.27 -10.77
CA GLU A 303 -9.34 -13.31 -11.55
C GLU A 303 -8.00 -12.82 -12.12
N GLY A 304 -6.99 -13.68 -12.07
CA GLY A 304 -5.60 -13.38 -12.41
C GLY A 304 -4.77 -12.78 -11.27
N SER A 305 -5.35 -12.58 -10.09
CA SER A 305 -4.58 -12.17 -8.90
C SER A 305 -3.64 -13.28 -8.44
N HIS A 306 -2.41 -12.89 -8.09
CA HIS A 306 -1.34 -13.82 -7.75
C HIS A 306 -0.91 -13.73 -6.28
N LEU A 307 -0.45 -14.86 -5.75
CA LEU A 307 0.32 -15.01 -4.52
C LEU A 307 1.52 -15.92 -4.82
N ALA A 308 2.73 -15.39 -4.70
CA ALA A 308 3.95 -16.16 -4.83
C ALA A 308 4.42 -16.62 -3.45
N VAL A 309 4.80 -17.88 -3.33
CA VAL A 309 5.22 -18.51 -2.08
C VAL A 309 6.53 -19.24 -2.30
N GLU A 310 7.43 -19.15 -1.34
CA GLU A 310 8.68 -19.90 -1.32
C GLU A 310 8.61 -21.05 -0.30
N GLN A 311 9.46 -22.07 -0.46
CA GLN A 311 9.50 -23.31 0.35
C GLN A 311 9.46 -23.11 1.88
N GLY A 312 10.05 -22.05 2.42
CA GLY A 312 10.02 -21.67 3.84
C GLY A 312 8.77 -20.90 4.28
N GLY A 313 7.81 -20.67 3.37
CA GLY A 313 6.53 -20.02 3.65
C GLY A 313 6.55 -18.49 3.50
N ALA A 314 7.68 -17.91 3.09
CA ALA A 314 7.73 -16.49 2.73
C ALA A 314 6.87 -16.25 1.48
N PHE A 315 6.11 -15.14 1.44
CA PHE A 315 5.19 -14.88 0.34
C PHE A 315 5.10 -13.40 -0.05
N VAL A 316 4.65 -13.14 -1.28
CA VAL A 316 4.33 -11.82 -1.82
C VAL A 316 3.07 -11.90 -2.70
N GLY A 317 2.26 -10.85 -2.69
CA GLY A 317 0.96 -10.84 -3.36
C GLY A 317 -0.17 -11.28 -2.45
N SER A 318 -1.34 -11.51 -3.03
CA SER A 318 -2.55 -11.88 -2.29
C SER A 318 -3.65 -12.37 -3.24
N VAL A 319 -4.36 -13.40 -2.81
CA VAL A 319 -5.50 -14.01 -3.52
C VAL A 319 -6.85 -13.68 -2.86
N SER A 320 -6.87 -13.18 -1.62
CA SER A 320 -8.13 -12.82 -0.94
C SER A 320 -8.06 -11.59 -0.02
N GLY A 321 -6.89 -11.02 0.21
CA GLY A 321 -6.69 -9.90 1.12
C GLY A 321 -6.43 -10.29 2.58
N GLY A 322 -6.20 -11.57 2.89
CA GLY A 322 -5.77 -12.06 4.20
C GLY A 322 -6.57 -13.24 4.77
N CYS A 323 -7.67 -13.65 4.13
CA CYS A 323 -8.62 -14.63 4.65
C CYS A 323 -8.18 -16.09 4.43
N ILE A 324 -7.68 -16.42 3.23
CA ILE A 324 -7.33 -17.79 2.82
C ILE A 324 -5.83 -17.98 2.56
N GLU A 325 -5.02 -16.93 2.72
CA GLU A 325 -3.59 -16.94 2.43
C GLU A 325 -2.85 -18.05 3.18
N GLY A 326 -3.16 -18.30 4.45
CA GLY A 326 -2.51 -19.36 5.23
C GLY A 326 -2.72 -20.76 4.65
N ALA A 327 -3.94 -21.07 4.20
CA ALA A 327 -4.26 -22.34 3.56
C ALA A 327 -3.57 -22.48 2.20
N VAL A 328 -3.57 -21.41 1.40
CA VAL A 328 -2.91 -21.39 0.09
C VAL A 328 -1.38 -21.51 0.23
N ILE A 329 -0.78 -20.91 1.26
CA ILE A 329 0.66 -21.05 1.57
C ILE A 329 1.00 -22.50 1.89
N GLY A 330 0.20 -23.18 2.72
CA GLY A 330 0.41 -24.59 3.04
C GLY A 330 0.40 -25.48 1.79
N GLU A 331 -0.62 -25.34 0.95
CA GLU A 331 -0.73 -26.10 -0.31
C GLU A 331 0.39 -25.73 -1.31
N ALA A 332 0.88 -24.49 -1.29
CA ALA A 332 2.02 -24.08 -2.10
C ALA A 332 3.31 -24.77 -1.67
N GLN A 333 3.54 -24.93 -0.37
CA GLN A 333 4.68 -25.68 0.15
C GLN A 333 4.61 -27.16 -0.24
N ASP A 334 3.41 -27.76 -0.18
CA ASP A 334 3.20 -29.14 -0.61
C ASP A 334 3.40 -29.31 -2.12
N SER A 335 2.93 -28.35 -2.93
CA SER A 335 3.16 -28.30 -4.39
C SER A 335 4.64 -28.18 -4.73
N ILE A 336 5.41 -27.39 -3.98
CA ILE A 336 6.87 -27.32 -4.16
C ILE A 336 7.52 -28.68 -3.89
N ALA A 337 7.09 -29.38 -2.84
CA ALA A 337 7.66 -30.64 -2.41
C ALA A 337 7.36 -31.81 -3.37
N ASP A 338 6.13 -31.91 -3.88
CA ASP A 338 5.71 -33.04 -4.72
C ASP A 338 5.60 -32.73 -6.22
N GLY A 339 5.70 -31.45 -6.60
CA GLY A 339 5.63 -30.98 -7.99
C GLY A 339 4.24 -31.03 -8.62
N LYS A 340 3.16 -31.21 -7.84
CA LYS A 340 1.80 -31.33 -8.38
C LYS A 340 1.04 -30.01 -8.33
N ALA A 341 0.36 -29.68 -9.42
CA ALA A 341 -0.62 -28.60 -9.46
C ALA A 341 -1.88 -28.98 -8.68
N ARG A 342 -2.51 -28.00 -8.02
CA ARG A 342 -3.69 -28.20 -7.18
C ARG A 342 -4.68 -27.09 -7.40
N LEU A 343 -5.93 -27.44 -7.69
CA LEU A 343 -7.03 -26.47 -7.75
C LEU A 343 -7.78 -26.48 -6.42
N LEU A 344 -7.67 -25.37 -5.69
CA LEU A 344 -8.33 -25.17 -4.41
C LEU A 344 -9.64 -24.40 -4.62
N GLU A 345 -10.71 -24.81 -3.97
CA GLU A 345 -11.97 -24.07 -3.94
C GLU A 345 -12.27 -23.62 -2.51
N PHE A 346 -12.48 -22.32 -2.35
CA PHE A 346 -12.85 -21.70 -1.08
C PHE A 346 -14.23 -21.07 -1.22
N GLY A 347 -15.11 -21.33 -0.27
CA GLY A 347 -16.46 -20.81 -0.30
C GLY A 347 -17.16 -20.89 1.05
N VAL A 348 -18.12 -20.00 1.27
CA VAL A 348 -19.00 -20.07 2.43
C VAL A 348 -20.18 -20.97 2.10
N SER A 349 -20.30 -22.11 2.80
CA SER A 349 -21.59 -22.81 2.97
C SER A 349 -22.15 -22.46 4.35
N ASP A 350 -23.43 -22.15 4.43
CA ASP A 350 -24.14 -21.53 5.57
C ASP A 350 -24.11 -22.28 6.93
N GLU A 351 -23.31 -23.35 7.10
CA GLU A 351 -23.20 -24.07 8.38
C GLU A 351 -21.76 -24.25 8.91
N GLN A 352 -20.71 -23.80 8.20
CA GLN A 352 -19.30 -23.95 8.65
C GLN A 352 -18.44 -22.69 8.44
N ALA A 353 -19.07 -21.52 8.32
CA ALA A 353 -18.44 -20.23 8.00
C ALA A 353 -17.37 -19.71 9.01
N TRP A 354 -17.11 -20.41 10.11
CA TRP A 354 -16.19 -19.97 11.16
C TRP A 354 -14.77 -20.54 11.04
N GLU A 355 -14.53 -21.58 10.22
CA GLU A 355 -13.19 -22.21 10.16
C GLU A 355 -12.26 -21.64 9.07
N VAL A 356 -12.76 -20.87 8.06
CA VAL A 356 -11.91 -20.42 6.93
C VAL A 356 -12.14 -18.97 6.44
N GLY A 357 -12.72 -18.11 7.27
CA GLY A 357 -12.37 -16.67 7.26
C GLY A 357 -12.73 -15.79 6.05
N LEU A 358 -13.59 -16.18 5.10
CA LEU A 358 -14.02 -15.28 4.02
C LEU A 358 -15.12 -14.31 4.50
N ALA A 359 -14.76 -13.09 4.91
CA ALA A 359 -15.71 -12.07 5.39
C ALA A 359 -16.65 -11.49 4.30
N CYS A 360 -16.44 -11.83 3.02
CA CYS A 360 -17.09 -11.16 1.88
C CYS A 360 -18.22 -11.98 1.21
N GLY A 361 -18.53 -13.18 1.69
CA GLY A 361 -19.63 -14.02 1.19
C GLY A 361 -19.48 -14.57 -0.24
N GLY A 362 -18.31 -14.39 -0.88
CA GLY A 362 -17.99 -14.92 -2.20
C GLY A 362 -17.37 -16.32 -2.17
N ARG A 363 -17.27 -16.96 -3.34
CA ARG A 363 -16.45 -18.16 -3.58
C ARG A 363 -15.29 -17.83 -4.50
N VAL A 364 -14.18 -18.52 -4.34
CA VAL A 364 -12.97 -18.33 -5.16
C VAL A 364 -12.30 -19.67 -5.44
N GLN A 365 -11.84 -19.86 -6.67
CA GLN A 365 -10.94 -20.96 -7.02
C GLN A 365 -9.52 -20.43 -7.24
N VAL A 366 -8.57 -21.10 -6.61
CA VAL A 366 -7.14 -20.76 -6.65
C VAL A 366 -6.37 -21.95 -7.17
N LEU A 367 -5.69 -21.80 -8.30
CA LEU A 367 -4.74 -22.78 -8.80
C LEU A 367 -3.40 -22.55 -8.10
N VAL A 368 -2.79 -23.59 -7.54
CA VAL A 368 -1.48 -23.56 -6.90
C VAL A 368 -0.55 -24.52 -7.65
N GLU A 369 0.59 -24.00 -8.09
CA GLU A 369 1.53 -24.72 -8.94
C GLU A 369 2.97 -24.38 -8.59
N ARG A 370 3.86 -25.38 -8.65
CA ARG A 370 5.30 -25.17 -8.56
C ARG A 370 5.80 -24.43 -9.81
N VAL A 371 6.71 -23.49 -9.62
CA VAL A 371 7.29 -22.74 -10.72
C VAL A 371 8.51 -23.45 -11.29
N ASP A 372 8.38 -23.96 -12.51
CA ASP A 372 9.44 -24.67 -13.24
C ASP A 372 10.01 -23.85 -14.41
N ASP A 373 11.27 -24.11 -14.80
CA ASP A 373 11.99 -23.33 -15.80
C ASP A 373 11.41 -23.40 -17.22
N GLU A 374 10.81 -24.53 -17.59
CA GLU A 374 10.32 -24.78 -18.95
C GLU A 374 9.29 -23.74 -19.41
N LEU A 375 8.46 -23.24 -18.48
CA LEU A 375 7.49 -22.20 -18.75
C LEU A 375 7.92 -20.83 -18.21
N PHE A 376 8.44 -20.80 -16.99
CA PHE A 376 8.63 -19.55 -16.28
C PHE A 376 9.78 -18.72 -16.85
N GLY A 377 10.85 -19.37 -17.34
CA GLY A 377 11.97 -18.69 -18.00
C GLY A 377 11.52 -17.86 -19.22
N PRO A 378 10.83 -18.47 -20.20
CA PRO A 378 10.26 -17.74 -21.33
C PRO A 378 9.26 -16.64 -20.95
N LEU A 379 8.42 -16.86 -19.93
CA LEU A 379 7.50 -15.84 -19.41
C LEU A 379 8.27 -14.63 -18.86
N LEU A 380 9.27 -14.85 -18.00
CA LEU A 380 10.10 -13.77 -17.45
C LEU A 380 10.86 -13.03 -18.56
N ALA A 381 11.38 -13.74 -19.56
CA ALA A 381 12.04 -13.14 -20.71
C ALA A 381 11.07 -12.23 -21.51
N ALA A 382 9.84 -12.68 -21.75
CA ALA A 382 8.81 -11.88 -22.40
C ALA A 382 8.46 -10.62 -21.59
N ARG A 383 8.26 -10.76 -20.28
CA ARG A 383 7.99 -9.62 -19.37
C ARG A 383 9.13 -8.60 -19.38
N ARG A 384 10.39 -9.05 -19.29
CA ARG A 384 11.59 -8.17 -19.36
C ARG A 384 11.68 -7.43 -20.69
N ALA A 385 11.34 -8.11 -21.78
CA ALA A 385 11.28 -7.52 -23.12
C ALA A 385 10.04 -6.65 -23.36
N LYS A 386 9.13 -6.54 -22.37
CA LYS A 386 7.80 -5.92 -22.50
C LYS A 386 6.99 -6.49 -23.68
N ARG A 387 7.25 -7.74 -24.08
CA ARG A 387 6.51 -8.44 -25.13
C ARG A 387 5.22 -9.01 -24.55
N PRO A 388 4.03 -8.65 -25.07
CA PRO A 388 2.77 -9.25 -24.66
C PRO A 388 2.82 -10.77 -24.77
N VAL A 389 2.37 -11.45 -23.72
CA VAL A 389 2.26 -12.91 -23.69
C VAL A 389 1.07 -13.33 -22.85
N ALA A 390 0.32 -14.34 -23.30
CA ALA A 390 -0.70 -14.99 -22.51
C ALA A 390 -0.20 -16.36 -22.04
N VAL A 391 -0.37 -16.67 -20.75
CA VAL A 391 -0.20 -18.01 -20.20
C VAL A 391 -1.56 -18.68 -20.22
N VAL A 392 -1.69 -19.77 -20.97
CA VAL A 392 -2.87 -20.63 -20.95
C VAL A 392 -2.55 -21.83 -20.07
N THR A 393 -3.34 -22.03 -19.02
CA THR A 393 -3.15 -23.13 -18.06
C THR A 393 -4.35 -24.04 -18.07
N ARG A 394 -4.13 -25.36 -18.18
CA ARG A 394 -5.17 -26.36 -17.96
C ARG A 394 -5.29 -26.65 -16.47
N LEU A 395 -6.46 -26.37 -15.90
CA LEU A 395 -6.66 -26.45 -14.45
C LEU A 395 -6.59 -27.87 -13.87
N ALA A 396 -6.71 -28.91 -14.71
CA ALA A 396 -6.73 -30.30 -14.27
C ALA A 396 -5.34 -30.84 -13.89
N ASP A 397 -4.30 -30.42 -14.61
CA ASP A 397 -2.93 -30.97 -14.51
C ASP A 397 -1.85 -29.88 -14.41
N GLY A 398 -2.21 -28.60 -14.56
CA GLY A 398 -1.26 -27.50 -14.61
C GLY A 398 -0.45 -27.48 -15.91
N ALA A 399 -0.89 -28.11 -16.99
CA ALA A 399 -0.18 -28.00 -18.27
C ALA A 399 -0.33 -26.59 -18.85
N HIS A 400 0.74 -26.08 -19.46
CA HIS A 400 0.81 -24.69 -19.91
C HIS A 400 1.16 -24.51 -21.39
N ALA A 401 0.64 -23.44 -21.97
CA ALA A 401 1.09 -22.85 -23.23
C ALA A 401 1.31 -21.34 -23.06
N LEU A 402 2.36 -20.82 -23.70
CA LEU A 402 2.57 -19.39 -23.90
C LEU A 402 2.09 -19.02 -25.29
N VAL A 403 1.15 -18.09 -25.37
CA VAL A 403 0.63 -17.56 -26.63
C VAL A 403 1.10 -16.13 -26.79
N PHE A 404 1.81 -15.89 -27.89
CA PHE A 404 2.19 -14.58 -28.39
C PHE A 404 1.31 -14.24 -29.61
N ASP A 405 1.40 -13.00 -30.08
CA ASP A 405 0.69 -12.57 -31.30
C ASP A 405 1.09 -13.40 -32.53
N ASP A 406 2.35 -13.82 -32.59
CA ASP A 406 3.00 -14.46 -33.74
C ASP A 406 3.49 -15.90 -33.47
N ALA A 407 3.49 -16.35 -32.22
CA ALA A 407 4.09 -17.63 -31.82
C ALA A 407 3.34 -18.32 -30.68
N VAL A 408 3.57 -19.61 -30.52
CA VAL A 408 3.07 -20.43 -29.39
C VAL A 408 4.23 -21.28 -28.88
N ALA A 409 4.36 -21.42 -27.55
CA ALA A 409 5.35 -22.28 -26.91
C ALA A 409 4.71 -23.07 -25.74
N GLY A 410 5.35 -24.14 -25.29
CA GLY A 410 4.86 -24.97 -24.17
C GLY A 410 4.28 -26.32 -24.61
N ALA A 411 3.94 -27.15 -23.62
CA ALA A 411 3.53 -28.54 -23.84
C ALA A 411 2.00 -28.72 -24.02
N LEU A 412 1.21 -27.70 -23.67
CA LEU A 412 -0.25 -27.74 -23.81
C LEU A 412 -0.65 -27.48 -25.27
N PRO A 413 -1.23 -28.46 -25.99
CA PRO A 413 -1.80 -28.20 -27.30
C PRO A 413 -3.06 -27.35 -27.18
N LEU A 414 -3.18 -26.35 -28.06
CA LEU A 414 -4.36 -25.49 -28.20
C LEU A 414 -4.91 -25.65 -29.62
N ASP A 415 -6.22 -25.76 -29.76
CA ASP A 415 -6.88 -25.76 -31.07
C ASP A 415 -6.99 -24.34 -31.66
N ASP A 416 -7.35 -24.24 -32.94
CA ASP A 416 -7.43 -22.96 -33.65
C ASP A 416 -8.42 -21.96 -32.99
N PRO A 417 -9.63 -22.37 -32.54
CA PRO A 417 -10.53 -21.51 -31.76
C PRO A 417 -9.91 -20.99 -30.46
N GLN A 418 -9.27 -21.85 -29.67
CA GLN A 418 -8.62 -21.50 -28.40
C GLN A 418 -7.48 -20.50 -28.63
N LEU A 419 -6.68 -20.69 -29.67
CA LEU A 419 -5.61 -19.76 -30.04
C LEU A 419 -6.15 -18.41 -30.48
N ALA A 420 -7.18 -18.39 -31.33
CA ALA A 420 -7.80 -17.16 -31.80
C ALA A 420 -8.40 -16.34 -30.63
N GLU A 421 -9.14 -16.99 -29.74
CA GLU A 421 -9.71 -16.35 -28.55
C GLU A 421 -8.62 -15.87 -27.59
N THR A 422 -7.56 -16.67 -27.37
CA THR A 422 -6.44 -16.27 -26.51
C THR A 422 -5.72 -15.03 -27.04
N ARG A 423 -5.48 -14.93 -28.35
CA ARG A 423 -4.88 -13.74 -28.97
C ARG A 423 -5.79 -12.53 -28.89
N ALA A 424 -7.10 -12.70 -29.11
CA ALA A 424 -8.08 -11.63 -28.93
C ALA A 424 -8.09 -11.10 -27.48
N ARG A 425 -7.97 -12.00 -26.50
CA ARG A 425 -7.84 -11.66 -25.08
C ARG A 425 -6.52 -10.99 -24.72
N LEU A 426 -5.42 -11.43 -25.32
CA LEU A 426 -4.10 -10.81 -25.14
C LEU A 426 -4.11 -9.37 -25.64
N ALA A 427 -4.63 -9.14 -26.84
CA ALA A 427 -4.78 -7.81 -27.43
C ALA A 427 -5.70 -6.88 -26.62
N ALA A 428 -6.68 -7.44 -25.91
CA ALA A 428 -7.59 -6.68 -25.04
C ALA A 428 -7.16 -6.64 -23.56
N ASN A 429 -6.03 -7.27 -23.20
CA ASN A 429 -5.58 -7.49 -21.83
C ASN A 429 -6.68 -8.05 -20.89
N ARG A 430 -7.42 -9.07 -21.36
CA ARG A 430 -8.49 -9.72 -20.60
C ARG A 430 -8.08 -11.13 -20.18
N SER A 431 -7.83 -11.30 -18.88
CA SER A 431 -7.63 -12.64 -18.29
C SER A 431 -8.97 -13.27 -17.90
N GLY A 432 -9.01 -14.60 -17.80
CA GLY A 432 -10.20 -15.33 -17.37
C GLY A 432 -10.27 -16.75 -17.92
N ALA A 433 -11.29 -17.50 -17.48
CA ALA A 433 -11.56 -18.84 -17.99
C ALA A 433 -11.93 -18.81 -19.49
N LEU A 434 -11.41 -19.76 -20.26
CA LEU A 434 -11.77 -19.96 -21.66
C LEU A 434 -12.99 -20.90 -21.71
N ALA A 435 -14.06 -20.46 -22.37
CA ALA A 435 -15.28 -21.27 -22.49
C ALA A 435 -14.97 -22.52 -23.32
N THR A 436 -15.40 -23.68 -22.83
CA THR A 436 -15.38 -24.95 -23.57
C THR A 436 -16.83 -25.33 -23.87
N ASP A 437 -17.09 -25.88 -25.05
CA ASP A 437 -18.45 -26.15 -25.56
C ASP A 437 -19.18 -27.30 -24.84
N GLU A 438 -18.59 -27.92 -23.81
CA GLU A 438 -19.22 -29.03 -23.08
C GLU A 438 -19.20 -28.81 -21.57
N GLY A 439 -20.35 -29.07 -20.94
CA GLY A 439 -20.64 -28.77 -19.55
C GLY A 439 -19.55 -29.26 -18.57
N ALA A 440 -19.08 -28.32 -17.75
CA ALA A 440 -18.47 -28.50 -16.43
C ALA A 440 -17.93 -29.91 -16.11
N ASN A 441 -16.67 -30.21 -16.44
CA ASN A 441 -15.65 -30.48 -15.40
C ASN A 441 -14.24 -30.95 -15.85
N GLU A 442 -13.92 -31.25 -17.10
CA GLU A 442 -12.66 -32.00 -17.37
C GLU A 442 -11.52 -31.28 -18.13
N ALA A 443 -11.70 -30.06 -18.67
CA ALA A 443 -10.56 -29.29 -19.18
C ALA A 443 -10.78 -27.78 -19.17
N ALA A 444 -11.14 -27.22 -18.00
CA ALA A 444 -11.18 -25.77 -17.85
C ALA A 444 -9.78 -25.20 -18.14
N LEU A 445 -9.68 -24.38 -19.18
CA LEU A 445 -8.49 -23.59 -19.49
C LEU A 445 -8.65 -22.21 -18.86
N PHE A 446 -7.57 -21.68 -18.29
CA PHE A 446 -7.51 -20.32 -17.79
C PHE A 446 -6.46 -19.53 -18.58
N VAL A 447 -6.82 -18.33 -19.02
CA VAL A 447 -5.91 -17.43 -19.75
C VAL A 447 -5.48 -16.30 -18.82
N ARG A 448 -4.18 -16.19 -18.56
CA ARG A 448 -3.56 -15.04 -17.89
C ARG A 448 -2.77 -14.21 -18.88
N CYS A 449 -3.25 -13.00 -19.17
CA CYS A 449 -2.54 -12.05 -20.03
C CYS A 449 -1.49 -11.27 -19.21
N HIS A 450 -0.27 -11.23 -19.72
CA HIS A 450 0.83 -10.41 -19.22
C HIS A 450 1.20 -9.38 -20.29
N VAL A 451 0.67 -8.18 -20.13
CA VAL A 451 1.05 -7.01 -20.94
C VAL A 451 1.83 -6.02 -20.07
N GLY A 452 2.64 -5.17 -20.70
CA GLY A 452 3.34 -4.10 -19.99
C GLY A 452 2.38 -3.12 -19.31
N ALA A 453 2.89 -2.34 -18.36
CA ALA A 453 2.13 -1.23 -17.80
C ALA A 453 1.66 -0.29 -18.93
N PRO A 454 0.40 0.17 -18.92
CA PRO A 454 -0.10 1.07 -19.94
C PRO A 454 0.72 2.36 -19.89
N ARG A 455 1.01 2.94 -21.05
CA ARG A 455 1.79 4.17 -21.14
C ARG A 455 0.86 5.37 -21.22
N MET A 456 1.20 6.46 -20.53
CA MET A 456 0.56 7.75 -20.72
C MET A 456 1.60 8.77 -21.18
N ILE A 457 1.50 9.19 -22.43
CA ILE A 457 2.33 10.24 -22.99
C ILE A 457 1.56 11.56 -22.95
N VAL A 458 2.11 12.55 -22.25
CA VAL A 458 1.49 13.86 -22.08
C VAL A 458 2.31 14.93 -22.79
N VAL A 459 1.72 15.60 -23.77
CA VAL A 459 2.36 16.70 -24.50
C VAL A 459 1.97 18.04 -23.88
N GLY A 460 2.96 18.73 -23.31
CA GLY A 460 2.84 19.99 -22.59
C GLY A 460 2.95 19.82 -21.07
N ALA A 461 3.95 20.44 -20.46
CA ALA A 461 4.24 20.41 -19.02
C ALA A 461 3.54 21.58 -18.28
N VAL A 462 2.23 21.74 -18.50
CA VAL A 462 1.42 22.81 -17.91
C VAL A 462 0.98 22.47 -16.48
N HIS A 463 0.16 23.33 -15.86
CA HIS A 463 -0.36 23.13 -14.50
C HIS A 463 -1.32 21.93 -14.39
N ILE A 464 -2.07 21.60 -15.44
CA ILE A 464 -2.91 20.39 -15.48
C ILE A 464 -2.02 19.15 -15.43
N THR A 465 -0.91 19.14 -16.18
CA THR A 465 0.06 18.03 -16.20
C THR A 465 0.67 17.75 -14.85
N GLN A 466 0.94 18.78 -14.05
CA GLN A 466 1.46 18.63 -12.69
C GLN A 466 0.49 17.89 -11.75
N ALA A 467 -0.81 17.97 -12.02
CA ALA A 467 -1.82 17.18 -11.30
C ALA A 467 -2.03 15.80 -11.94
N LEU A 468 -2.10 15.73 -13.28
CA LEU A 468 -2.39 14.50 -14.01
C LEU A 468 -1.30 13.45 -13.90
N ALA A 469 -0.02 13.84 -14.08
CA ALA A 469 1.08 12.90 -14.12
C ALA A 469 1.21 12.04 -12.85
N PRO A 470 1.20 12.59 -11.62
CA PRO A 470 1.24 11.77 -10.42
C PRO A 470 -0.03 10.91 -10.23
N MET A 471 -1.22 11.43 -10.59
CA MET A 471 -2.46 10.64 -10.52
C MET A 471 -2.43 9.44 -11.48
N ALA A 472 -1.94 9.65 -12.70
CA ALA A 472 -1.80 8.58 -13.69
C ALA A 472 -0.76 7.53 -13.25
N ALA A 473 0.37 7.95 -12.69
CA ALA A 473 1.36 7.04 -12.12
C ALA A 473 0.77 6.19 -10.98
N ILE A 474 0.00 6.81 -10.06
CA ILE A 474 -0.72 6.10 -8.99
C ILE A 474 -1.74 5.10 -9.57
N ALA A 475 -2.39 5.45 -10.68
CA ALA A 475 -3.32 4.57 -11.40
C ALA A 475 -2.62 3.46 -12.21
N GLY A 476 -1.28 3.36 -12.15
CA GLY A 476 -0.50 2.30 -12.78
C GLY A 476 -0.05 2.60 -14.21
N PHE A 477 -0.06 3.85 -14.65
CA PHE A 477 0.50 4.24 -15.94
C PHE A 477 2.00 4.53 -15.85
N ASP A 478 2.74 4.11 -16.88
CA ASP A 478 4.10 4.58 -17.14
C ASP A 478 4.02 5.95 -17.85
N VAL A 479 4.36 7.02 -17.14
CA VAL A 479 4.08 8.40 -17.56
C VAL A 479 5.33 9.08 -18.13
N VAL A 480 5.21 9.57 -19.36
CA VAL A 480 6.22 10.41 -20.02
C VAL A 480 5.61 11.76 -20.36
N VAL A 481 6.27 12.84 -19.95
CA VAL A 481 5.86 14.22 -20.28
C VAL A 481 6.82 14.79 -21.31
N ILE A 482 6.29 15.36 -22.39
CA ILE A 482 7.07 15.99 -23.46
C ILE A 482 6.76 17.49 -23.47
N ASP A 483 7.78 18.33 -23.25
CA ASP A 483 7.67 19.77 -23.48
C ASP A 483 9.04 20.37 -23.85
N PRO A 484 9.22 20.91 -25.08
CA PRO A 484 10.51 21.48 -25.48
C PRO A 484 10.86 22.76 -24.72
N ARG A 485 9.90 23.37 -24.01
CA ARG A 485 10.13 24.56 -23.20
C ARG A 485 10.70 24.14 -21.85
N ARG A 486 12.04 24.16 -21.75
CA ARG A 486 12.80 23.76 -20.54
C ARG A 486 12.32 24.39 -19.23
N ALA A 487 11.75 25.59 -19.24
CA ALA A 487 11.18 26.23 -18.04
C ALA A 487 9.93 25.53 -17.47
N PHE A 488 9.28 24.68 -18.27
CA PHE A 488 8.11 23.89 -17.89
C PHE A 488 8.49 22.45 -17.54
N ALA A 489 9.43 21.89 -18.29
CA ALA A 489 9.96 20.54 -18.13
C ALA A 489 11.09 20.47 -17.09
N THR A 490 10.79 20.74 -15.81
CA THR A 490 11.78 20.66 -14.72
C THR A 490 11.40 19.60 -13.67
N PRO A 491 12.39 18.93 -13.03
CA PRO A 491 12.15 17.94 -11.98
C PRO A 491 11.38 18.50 -10.77
N GLU A 492 11.52 19.79 -10.47
CA GLU A 492 10.81 20.43 -9.34
C GLU A 492 9.30 20.55 -9.61
N ARG A 493 8.92 20.71 -10.88
CA ARG A 493 7.51 20.80 -11.30
C ARG A 493 6.90 19.44 -11.53
N LEU A 494 7.69 18.48 -12.00
CA LEU A 494 7.26 17.11 -12.32
C LEU A 494 8.19 16.09 -11.63
N PRO A 495 8.10 15.96 -10.30
CA PRO A 495 8.95 15.02 -9.57
C PRO A 495 8.56 13.58 -9.91
N ASN A 496 9.56 12.70 -10.05
CA ASN A 496 9.40 11.26 -10.28
C ASN A 496 8.64 10.89 -11.58
N VAL A 497 8.67 11.75 -12.59
CA VAL A 497 8.07 11.51 -13.91
C VAL A 497 9.16 11.66 -14.97
N GLU A 498 9.17 10.79 -15.99
CA GLU A 498 10.10 10.96 -17.12
C GLU A 498 9.70 12.22 -17.91
N VAL A 499 10.67 13.11 -18.15
CA VAL A 499 10.43 14.34 -18.90
C VAL A 499 11.39 14.44 -20.09
N SER A 500 10.82 14.55 -21.30
CA SER A 500 11.57 14.88 -22.52
C SER A 500 11.44 16.36 -22.86
N THR A 501 12.57 16.94 -23.27
CA THR A 501 12.65 18.32 -23.79
C THR A 501 12.87 18.36 -25.31
N GLU A 502 12.72 17.22 -25.98
CA GLU A 502 12.69 17.09 -27.44
C GLU A 502 11.41 17.73 -28.00
N TRP A 503 11.37 17.97 -29.31
CA TRP A 503 10.11 18.33 -29.96
C TRP A 503 9.14 17.14 -29.93
N PRO A 504 7.80 17.37 -29.91
CA PRO A 504 6.84 16.28 -29.77
C PRO A 504 6.91 15.21 -30.86
N ASP A 505 7.22 15.60 -32.09
CA ASP A 505 7.45 14.68 -33.20
C ASP A 505 8.68 13.80 -32.97
N GLU A 506 9.84 14.41 -32.69
CA GLU A 506 11.10 13.70 -32.39
C GLU A 506 10.94 12.71 -31.23
N ALA A 507 10.30 13.16 -30.13
CA ALA A 507 10.06 12.32 -28.97
C ALA A 507 9.13 11.14 -29.29
N LEU A 508 8.06 11.36 -30.04
CA LEU A 508 7.08 10.31 -30.35
C LEU A 508 7.61 9.30 -31.39
N GLU A 509 8.45 9.72 -32.34
CA GLU A 509 9.15 8.79 -33.23
C GLU A 509 10.03 7.82 -32.45
N ARG A 510 10.71 8.31 -31.41
CA ARG A 510 11.51 7.47 -30.50
C ARG A 510 10.64 6.60 -29.59
N LEU A 511 9.58 7.16 -29.03
CA LEU A 511 8.73 6.48 -28.05
C LEU A 511 7.79 5.45 -28.69
N GLN A 512 7.47 5.58 -29.97
CA GLN A 512 6.61 4.67 -30.76
C GLN A 512 5.31 4.29 -30.01
N PRO A 513 4.30 5.18 -29.99
CA PRO A 513 3.02 4.90 -29.35
C PRO A 513 2.39 3.61 -29.88
N ASP A 514 2.00 2.72 -28.98
CA ASP A 514 1.42 1.40 -29.28
C ASP A 514 -0.04 1.29 -28.80
N ALA A 515 -0.63 0.08 -28.91
CA ALA A 515 -1.99 -0.21 -28.46
C ALA A 515 -2.21 -0.07 -26.93
N GLU A 516 -1.12 0.00 -26.15
CA GLU A 516 -1.15 0.23 -24.69
C GLU A 516 -0.83 1.69 -24.33
N THR A 517 -0.73 2.58 -25.33
CA THR A 517 -0.42 3.99 -25.14
C THR A 517 -1.66 4.89 -25.19
N ALA A 518 -1.88 5.67 -24.13
CA ALA A 518 -2.73 6.85 -24.12
C ALA A 518 -1.89 8.09 -24.40
N LEU A 519 -2.28 8.89 -25.38
CA LEU A 519 -1.65 10.18 -25.67
C LEU A 519 -2.60 11.32 -25.33
N VAL A 520 -2.11 12.30 -24.57
CA VAL A 520 -2.89 13.46 -24.14
C VAL A 520 -2.13 14.74 -24.46
N THR A 521 -2.69 15.61 -25.30
CA THR A 521 -2.11 16.95 -25.50
C THR A 521 -2.78 17.97 -24.57
N LEU A 522 -1.98 18.60 -23.72
CA LEU A 522 -2.39 19.57 -22.70
C LEU A 522 -1.86 20.97 -22.97
N THR A 523 -1.52 21.24 -24.23
CA THR A 523 -1.12 22.56 -24.70
C THR A 523 -2.24 23.20 -25.53
N HIS A 524 -2.09 24.49 -25.79
CA HIS A 524 -2.92 25.25 -26.72
C HIS A 524 -2.12 25.78 -27.90
N ASP A 525 -0.86 25.37 -28.01
CA ASP A 525 0.05 25.77 -29.07
C ASP A 525 0.02 24.74 -30.21
N PRO A 526 -0.50 25.08 -31.40
CA PRO A 526 -0.49 24.20 -32.57
C PRO A 526 0.91 23.68 -32.93
N LYS A 527 1.97 24.43 -32.60
CA LYS A 527 3.36 23.99 -32.86
C LYS A 527 3.77 22.78 -32.04
N LEU A 528 3.04 22.47 -30.96
CA LEU A 528 3.26 21.31 -30.12
C LEU A 528 2.16 20.27 -30.29
N ASP A 529 0.90 20.72 -30.32
CA ASP A 529 -0.27 19.85 -30.48
C ASP A 529 -0.26 19.10 -31.83
N ASP A 530 -0.09 19.82 -32.94
CA ASP A 530 -0.35 19.27 -34.27
C ASP A 530 0.71 18.23 -34.69
N PRO A 531 2.04 18.43 -34.43
CA PRO A 531 3.04 17.38 -34.67
C PRO A 531 2.78 16.13 -33.84
N ALA A 532 2.41 16.29 -32.56
CA ALA A 532 2.09 15.18 -31.70
C ALA A 532 0.87 14.39 -32.19
N LEU A 533 -0.19 15.09 -32.56
CA LEU A 533 -1.43 14.49 -33.05
C LEU A 533 -1.23 13.78 -34.39
N THR A 534 -0.35 14.29 -35.25
CA THR A 534 -0.03 13.66 -36.54
C THR A 534 0.49 12.23 -36.34
N ILE A 535 1.47 12.06 -35.45
CA ILE A 535 2.03 10.73 -35.13
C ILE A 535 1.02 9.89 -34.35
N ALA A 536 0.33 10.49 -33.37
CA ALA A 536 -0.66 9.78 -32.56
C ALA A 536 -1.77 9.16 -33.42
N LEU A 537 -2.30 9.91 -34.39
CA LEU A 537 -3.37 9.48 -35.28
C LEU A 537 -2.94 8.37 -36.26
N ALA A 538 -1.66 8.30 -36.60
CA ALA A 538 -1.09 7.22 -37.40
C ALA A 538 -0.75 5.97 -36.57
N SER A 539 -0.60 6.12 -35.24
CA SER A 539 -0.26 5.04 -34.33
C SER A 539 -1.47 4.19 -33.91
N PRO A 540 -1.26 2.97 -33.39
CA PRO A 540 -2.33 2.19 -32.76
C PRO A 540 -2.70 2.69 -31.35
N ALA A 541 -2.28 3.91 -30.97
CA ALA A 541 -2.62 4.51 -29.68
C ALA A 541 -4.10 4.42 -29.34
N PHE A 542 -4.30 4.06 -28.10
CA PHE A 542 -5.52 3.50 -27.60
C PHE A 542 -6.54 4.57 -27.28
N TYR A 543 -6.01 5.76 -26.96
CA TYR A 543 -6.72 6.96 -26.59
C TYR A 543 -5.86 8.14 -27.06
N ILE A 544 -6.51 9.09 -27.72
CA ILE A 544 -5.89 10.33 -28.18
C ILE A 544 -6.77 11.46 -27.66
N GLY A 545 -6.34 12.10 -26.58
CA GLY A 545 -7.05 13.20 -25.94
C GLY A 545 -6.40 14.53 -26.25
N SER A 546 -7.20 15.59 -26.41
CA SER A 546 -6.64 16.90 -26.67
C SER A 546 -7.42 18.04 -26.02
N LEU A 547 -6.70 18.82 -25.20
CA LEU A 547 -7.24 19.93 -24.42
C LEU A 547 -7.80 21.02 -25.32
N GLY A 548 -8.90 21.63 -24.90
CA GLY A 548 -9.44 22.84 -25.51
C GLY A 548 -10.95 22.82 -25.66
N SER A 549 -11.54 24.02 -25.63
CA SER A 549 -12.98 24.22 -25.87
C SER A 549 -13.41 23.65 -27.23
N THR A 550 -14.72 23.45 -27.42
CA THR A 550 -15.32 23.06 -28.71
C THR A 550 -14.83 23.96 -29.86
N ARG A 551 -14.68 25.25 -29.60
CA ARG A 551 -14.15 26.23 -30.57
C ARG A 551 -12.66 26.01 -30.89
N THR A 552 -11.85 25.68 -29.89
CA THR A 552 -10.42 25.36 -30.08
C THR A 552 -10.28 24.06 -30.89
N HIS A 553 -11.10 23.06 -30.57
CA HIS A 553 -11.12 21.79 -31.28
C HIS A 553 -11.54 21.97 -32.75
N ALA A 554 -12.57 22.79 -33.05
CA ALA A 554 -12.96 23.07 -34.44
C ALA A 554 -11.81 23.65 -35.29
N LYS A 555 -10.98 24.53 -34.71
CA LYS A 555 -9.78 25.04 -35.38
C LYS A 555 -8.71 23.97 -35.58
N ARG A 556 -8.54 23.07 -34.62
CA ARG A 556 -7.63 21.91 -34.73
C ARG A 556 -8.08 20.97 -35.85
N VAL A 557 -9.38 20.68 -35.92
CA VAL A 557 -9.99 19.89 -36.98
C VAL A 557 -9.68 20.48 -38.35
N ALA A 558 -9.88 21.78 -38.55
CA ALA A 558 -9.55 22.44 -39.81
C ALA A 558 -8.08 22.22 -40.23
N ARG A 559 -7.13 22.48 -39.31
CA ARG A 559 -5.68 22.32 -39.59
C ARG A 559 -5.29 20.87 -39.87
N LEU A 560 -5.82 19.91 -39.11
CA LEU A 560 -5.52 18.48 -39.33
C LEU A 560 -6.16 17.95 -40.62
N THR A 561 -7.35 18.42 -40.99
CA THR A 561 -7.96 18.10 -42.29
C THR A 561 -7.14 18.66 -43.44
N GLU A 562 -6.66 19.90 -43.34
CA GLU A 562 -5.75 20.50 -44.33
C GLU A 562 -4.42 19.71 -44.45
N ALA A 563 -3.96 19.10 -43.35
CA ALA A 563 -2.81 18.20 -43.32
C ALA A 563 -3.11 16.77 -43.82
N GLY A 564 -4.32 16.49 -44.30
CA GLY A 564 -4.71 15.19 -44.86
C GLY A 564 -5.15 14.14 -43.84
N LEU A 565 -5.38 14.52 -42.58
CA LEU A 565 -5.74 13.62 -41.48
C LEU A 565 -7.25 13.61 -41.16
N GLY A 566 -8.09 14.13 -42.06
CA GLY A 566 -9.53 14.31 -41.85
C GLY A 566 -10.24 13.04 -41.39
N ASP A 567 -9.91 11.89 -42.00
CA ASP A 567 -10.55 10.60 -41.70
C ASP A 567 -10.19 10.06 -40.31
N ALA A 568 -9.05 10.47 -39.74
CA ALA A 568 -8.58 10.02 -38.44
C ALA A 568 -9.12 10.87 -37.28
N ILE A 569 -9.70 12.05 -37.55
CA ILE A 569 -10.22 13.00 -36.55
C ILE A 569 -11.18 12.38 -35.52
N PRO A 570 -12.09 11.44 -35.86
CA PRO A 570 -12.96 10.81 -34.88
C PRO A 570 -12.23 10.09 -33.72
N ARG A 571 -10.93 9.78 -33.87
CA ARG A 571 -10.10 9.20 -32.80
C ARG A 571 -9.76 10.22 -31.70
N ILE A 572 -9.85 11.52 -31.97
CA ILE A 572 -9.52 12.59 -31.00
C ILE A 572 -10.69 12.79 -30.03
N ARG A 573 -10.42 12.64 -28.74
CA ARG A 573 -11.32 13.04 -27.64
C ARG A 573 -11.07 14.50 -27.29
N ALA A 574 -11.98 15.37 -27.69
CA ALA A 574 -11.91 16.82 -27.46
C ALA A 574 -13.33 17.43 -27.29
N PRO A 575 -13.58 18.24 -26.25
CA PRO A 575 -12.70 18.52 -25.12
C PRO A 575 -12.28 17.23 -24.39
N VAL A 576 -11.05 17.19 -23.92
CA VAL A 576 -10.49 16.01 -23.27
C VAL A 576 -11.06 15.83 -21.86
N GLY A 577 -11.33 14.58 -21.48
CA GLY A 577 -11.86 14.20 -20.17
C GLY A 577 -13.38 14.15 -20.12
N LEU A 578 -13.91 13.41 -19.13
CA LEU A 578 -15.35 13.34 -18.88
C LEU A 578 -15.90 14.71 -18.45
N ASP A 579 -17.15 15.01 -18.83
CA ASP A 579 -17.82 16.23 -18.37
C ASP A 579 -18.27 16.07 -16.91
N LEU A 580 -17.37 16.40 -15.99
CA LEU A 580 -17.61 16.42 -14.54
C LEU A 580 -17.98 17.82 -14.01
N GLY A 581 -18.05 18.83 -14.89
CA GLY A 581 -18.31 20.23 -14.52
C GLY A 581 -17.15 20.99 -13.84
N GLY A 582 -16.04 20.30 -13.54
CA GLY A 582 -14.85 20.86 -12.90
C GLY A 582 -14.07 21.85 -13.77
N ARG A 583 -13.38 22.81 -13.12
CA ARG A 583 -12.59 23.84 -13.80
C ARG A 583 -11.19 24.00 -13.23
N ALA A 584 -10.94 23.50 -12.02
CA ALA A 584 -9.61 23.50 -11.44
C ALA A 584 -8.71 22.49 -12.16
N PRO A 585 -7.37 22.72 -12.20
CA PRO A 585 -6.44 21.82 -12.88
C PRO A 585 -6.51 20.37 -12.41
N ALA A 586 -6.69 20.16 -11.11
CA ALA A 586 -6.82 18.82 -10.53
C ALA A 586 -8.15 18.14 -10.90
N GLU A 587 -9.24 18.89 -11.00
CA GLU A 587 -10.54 18.35 -11.43
C GLU A 587 -10.50 17.94 -12.90
N ILE A 588 -9.85 18.76 -13.75
CA ILE A 588 -9.62 18.44 -15.16
C ILE A 588 -8.73 17.20 -15.27
N ALA A 589 -7.68 17.09 -14.46
CA ALA A 589 -6.82 15.91 -14.43
C ALA A 589 -7.60 14.64 -14.06
N VAL A 590 -8.49 14.69 -13.06
CA VAL A 590 -9.38 13.58 -12.70
C VAL A 590 -10.30 13.22 -13.86
N ALA A 591 -10.90 14.22 -14.52
CA ALA A 591 -11.77 14.01 -15.67
C ALA A 591 -11.04 13.30 -16.84
N ILE A 592 -9.80 13.72 -17.14
CA ILE A 592 -8.95 13.10 -18.16
C ILE A 592 -8.64 11.65 -17.78
N LEU A 593 -8.13 11.43 -16.57
CA LEU A 593 -7.74 10.10 -16.13
C LEU A 593 -8.93 9.14 -16.10
N ALA A 594 -10.10 9.60 -15.66
CA ALA A 594 -11.33 8.82 -15.69
C ALA A 594 -11.74 8.43 -17.12
N GLU A 595 -11.63 9.34 -18.09
CA GLU A 595 -11.92 9.03 -19.50
C GLU A 595 -10.90 8.05 -20.09
N VAL A 596 -9.61 8.22 -19.79
CA VAL A 596 -8.54 7.31 -20.25
C VAL A 596 -8.77 5.90 -19.71
N ILE A 597 -9.05 5.75 -18.41
CA ILE A 597 -9.34 4.46 -17.77
C ILE A 597 -10.59 3.83 -18.39
N GLN A 598 -11.65 4.62 -18.58
CA GLN A 598 -12.87 4.15 -19.23
C GLN A 598 -12.59 3.64 -20.66
N ALA A 599 -11.81 4.38 -21.45
CA ALA A 599 -11.46 4.00 -22.82
C ALA A 599 -10.64 2.71 -22.86
N ARG A 600 -9.73 2.51 -21.89
CA ARG A 600 -8.94 1.29 -21.75
C ARG A 600 -9.80 0.06 -21.50
N HIS A 601 -10.79 0.16 -20.61
CA HIS A 601 -11.64 -0.99 -20.24
C HIS A 601 -12.82 -1.25 -21.20
N ARG A 602 -13.10 -0.35 -22.15
CA ARG A 602 -14.15 -0.53 -23.17
C ARG A 602 -13.66 -1.19 -24.47
N ARG A 603 -12.39 -1.57 -24.54
CA ARG A 603 -11.83 -2.30 -25.69
C ARG A 603 -12.22 -3.76 -25.71
#